data_AF-A0A2A4SYJ0-F1
#
_entry.id   AF-A0A2A4SYJ0-F1
#
_cell.length_a   1.000
_cell.length_b   1.000
_cell.length_c   1.000
_cell.angle_alpha   90.00
_cell.angle_beta   90.00
_cell.angle_gamma   90.00
#
_symmetry.space_group_name_H-M   'P 1'
#
loop_
_entity.id
_entity.type
_entity.pdbx_description
1 polymer ?
#
loop_
_entity_poly.entity_id
_entity_poly.type
_entity_poly.pdbx_seq_one_letter_code
_entity_poly.pdbx_strand_id
1 'polypeptide(L)'
;MKYKSFQDYLLVNNLTDKLSETERIELQAQWRKAYQKAYHQNYGQKRIRKTISLDSEENTQFVKAAQKHQMKLNYFIKSALLGYLNQVYVVPNEEQVLQVIIQLRKIGTNINQIARHVNSHQGTEQGQLGAIYSLLEEIEKSIKVNLLTPKILESSLERVFIERPKYIDTVSEIVEKYKVKNKEV
;
A
#
# COMPACT_ATOMS: atom_id res chain seq x y z
N MET A 1 -30.47 9.43 -7.04
CA MET A 1 -31.02 9.51 -5.67
C MET A 1 -32.22 10.45 -5.73
N LYS A 2 -33.43 10.03 -5.32
CA LYS A 2 -34.67 10.79 -5.57
C LYS A 2 -34.84 12.01 -4.64
N TYR A 3 -34.26 11.99 -3.44
CA TYR A 3 -34.26 13.10 -2.47
C TYR A 3 -32.89 13.16 -1.78
N LYS A 4 -32.23 14.33 -1.74
CA LYS A 4 -30.90 14.48 -1.11
C LYS A 4 -30.98 14.96 0.34
N SER A 5 -32.06 15.67 0.69
CA SER A 5 -32.35 16.12 2.05
C SER A 5 -33.85 15.96 2.38
N PHE A 6 -34.21 16.15 3.66
CA PHE A 6 -35.62 16.17 4.08
C PHE A 6 -36.35 17.39 3.51
N GLN A 7 -35.68 18.54 3.37
CA GLN A 7 -36.24 19.72 2.70
C GLN A 7 -36.56 19.45 1.22
N ASP A 8 -35.67 18.75 0.49
CA ASP A 8 -35.96 18.35 -0.90
C ASP A 8 -37.16 17.41 -0.99
N TYR A 9 -37.36 16.55 0.02
CA TYR A 9 -38.51 15.66 0.07
C TYR A 9 -39.81 16.42 0.28
N LEU A 10 -39.82 17.44 1.14
CA LEU A 10 -40.99 18.30 1.33
C LEU A 10 -41.30 19.10 0.05
N LEU A 11 -40.28 19.67 -0.58
CA LEU A 11 -40.41 20.44 -1.83
C LEU A 11 -40.94 19.60 -2.99
N VAL A 12 -40.42 18.39 -3.20
CA VAL A 12 -40.86 17.52 -4.31
C VAL A 12 -42.28 16.98 -4.11
N ASN A 13 -42.76 16.89 -2.86
CA ASN A 13 -44.13 16.48 -2.55
C ASN A 13 -45.08 17.68 -2.33
N ASN A 14 -44.65 18.92 -2.65
CA ASN A 14 -45.43 20.16 -2.47
C ASN A 14 -45.96 20.37 -1.04
N LEU A 15 -45.20 19.96 -0.03
CA LEU A 15 -45.58 20.10 1.38
C LEU A 15 -45.01 21.42 1.94
N THR A 16 -45.87 22.26 2.50
CA THR A 16 -45.55 23.57 3.09
C THR A 16 -44.90 23.48 4.47
N ASP A 17 -44.13 24.51 4.86
CA ASP A 17 -43.45 24.63 6.17
C ASP A 17 -44.38 24.73 7.40
N LYS A 18 -45.71 24.83 7.21
CA LYS A 18 -46.70 24.85 8.29
C LYS A 18 -47.23 23.45 8.61
N LEU A 19 -46.33 22.52 8.86
CA LEU A 19 -46.68 21.17 9.34
C LEU A 19 -46.80 21.18 10.87
N SER A 20 -47.80 20.49 11.41
CA SER A 20 -47.83 20.20 12.84
C SER A 20 -46.65 19.29 13.24
N GLU A 21 -46.24 19.33 14.51
CA GLU A 21 -45.10 18.56 14.99
C GLU A 21 -45.28 17.05 14.77
N THR A 22 -46.51 16.55 14.89
CA THR A 22 -46.87 15.14 14.63
C THR A 22 -46.73 14.78 13.15
N GLU A 23 -47.23 15.61 12.24
CA GLU A 23 -47.11 15.39 10.79
C GLU A 23 -45.65 15.45 10.33
N ARG A 24 -44.86 16.33 10.94
CA ARG A 24 -43.42 16.45 10.64
C ARG A 24 -42.65 15.19 11.00
N ILE A 25 -42.93 14.59 12.16
CA ILE A 25 -42.28 13.35 12.61
C ILE A 25 -42.64 12.19 11.66
N GLU A 26 -43.91 12.06 11.28
CA GLU A 26 -44.37 11.02 10.36
C GLU A 26 -43.73 11.15 8.98
N LEU A 27 -43.72 12.36 8.41
CA LEU A 27 -43.08 12.64 7.13
C LEU A 27 -41.57 12.40 7.17
N GLN A 28 -40.91 12.70 8.29
CA GLN A 28 -39.48 12.43 8.44
C GLN A 28 -39.20 10.92 8.51
N ALA A 29 -40.05 10.13 9.16
CA ALA A 29 -39.95 8.68 9.17
C ALA A 29 -40.15 8.09 7.76
N GLN A 30 -41.14 8.58 7.02
CA GLN A 30 -41.39 8.18 5.63
C GLN A 30 -40.21 8.53 4.71
N TRP A 31 -39.67 9.74 4.85
CA TRP A 31 -38.47 10.17 4.12
C TRP A 31 -37.26 9.30 4.43
N ARG A 32 -36.96 9.04 5.72
CA ARG A 32 -35.82 8.18 6.11
C ARG A 32 -35.94 6.79 5.49
N LYS A 33 -37.14 6.20 5.51
CA LYS A 33 -37.40 4.89 4.90
C LYS A 33 -37.19 4.92 3.38
N ALA A 34 -37.71 5.95 2.70
CA ALA A 34 -37.52 6.14 1.25
C ALA A 34 -36.05 6.38 0.88
N TYR A 35 -35.34 7.18 1.68
CA TYR A 35 -33.92 7.48 1.53
C TYR A 35 -33.05 6.24 1.72
N GLN A 36 -33.26 5.47 2.79
CA GLN A 36 -32.54 4.23 3.04
C GLN A 36 -32.80 3.21 1.92
N LYS A 37 -34.05 3.03 1.49
CA LYS A 37 -34.38 2.14 0.36
C LYS A 37 -33.65 2.56 -0.92
N ALA A 38 -33.69 3.85 -1.26
CA ALA A 38 -32.98 4.38 -2.43
C ALA A 38 -31.46 4.28 -2.28
N TYR A 39 -30.91 4.48 -1.09
CA TYR A 39 -29.49 4.33 -0.80
C TYR A 39 -29.05 2.89 -0.98
N HIS A 40 -29.74 1.91 -0.41
CA HIS A 40 -29.44 0.50 -0.57
C HIS A 40 -29.59 0.03 -2.03
N GLN A 41 -30.60 0.50 -2.74
CA GLN A 41 -30.76 0.24 -4.18
C GLN A 41 -29.59 0.80 -5.00
N ASN A 42 -29.21 2.06 -4.78
CA ASN A 42 -28.07 2.68 -5.48
C ASN A 42 -26.73 2.04 -5.08
N TYR A 43 -26.59 1.64 -3.82
CA TYR A 43 -25.38 0.98 -3.31
C TYR A 43 -25.21 -0.42 -3.94
N GLY A 44 -26.30 -1.18 -4.08
CA GLY A 44 -26.31 -2.47 -4.77
C GLY A 44 -26.06 -2.36 -6.27
N GLN A 45 -26.54 -1.31 -6.93
CA GLN A 45 -26.31 -1.09 -8.36
C GLN A 45 -24.86 -0.68 -8.69
N LYS A 46 -24.18 0.02 -7.79
CA LYS A 46 -22.80 0.51 -8.03
C LYS A 46 -21.70 -0.45 -7.59
N ARG A 47 -22.01 -1.45 -6.76
CA ARG A 47 -21.02 -2.39 -6.22
C ARG A 47 -21.40 -3.82 -6.57
N ILE A 48 -20.61 -4.43 -7.43
CA ILE A 48 -20.73 -5.84 -7.76
C ILE A 48 -19.94 -6.62 -6.71
N ARG A 49 -20.63 -7.47 -5.93
CA ARG A 49 -19.99 -8.45 -5.06
C ARG A 49 -19.78 -9.74 -5.84
N LYS A 50 -18.54 -10.24 -5.85
CA LYS A 50 -18.20 -11.56 -6.36
C LYS A 50 -17.65 -12.39 -5.20
N THR A 51 -18.02 -13.66 -5.17
CA THR A 51 -17.54 -14.64 -4.20
C THR A 51 -16.69 -15.64 -4.94
N ILE A 52 -15.54 -15.96 -4.37
CA ILE A 52 -14.66 -17.02 -4.83
C ILE A 52 -14.59 -18.07 -3.72
N SER A 53 -14.66 -19.35 -4.11
CA SER A 53 -14.43 -20.46 -3.20
C SER A 53 -12.95 -20.83 -3.28
N LEU A 54 -12.33 -20.99 -2.13
CA LEU A 54 -10.92 -21.35 -2.01
C LEU A 54 -10.81 -22.60 -1.16
N ASP A 55 -9.85 -23.45 -1.48
CA ASP A 55 -9.43 -24.49 -0.55
C ASP A 55 -8.57 -23.90 0.59
N SER A 56 -8.21 -24.76 1.55
CA SER A 56 -7.43 -24.35 2.73
C SER A 56 -6.00 -23.92 2.37
N GLU A 57 -5.41 -24.49 1.32
CA GLU A 57 -4.05 -24.21 0.89
C GLU A 57 -4.00 -22.87 0.13
N GLU A 58 -4.89 -22.65 -0.82
CA GLU A 58 -5.08 -21.40 -1.57
C GLU A 58 -5.33 -20.22 -0.63
N ASN A 59 -6.23 -20.39 0.35
CA ASN A 59 -6.48 -19.36 1.35
C ASN A 59 -5.21 -19.05 2.17
N THR A 60 -4.46 -20.08 2.58
CA THR A 60 -3.20 -19.89 3.30
C THR A 60 -2.18 -19.12 2.47
N GLN A 61 -2.05 -19.45 1.19
CA GLN A 61 -1.14 -18.76 0.27
C GLN A 61 -1.53 -17.28 0.10
N PHE A 62 -2.81 -16.97 -0.10
CA PHE A 62 -3.24 -15.58 -0.23
C PHE A 62 -3.11 -14.78 1.05
N VAL A 63 -3.36 -15.37 2.22
CA VAL A 63 -3.15 -14.69 3.51
C VAL A 63 -1.67 -14.36 3.71
N LYS A 64 -0.77 -15.31 3.45
CA LYS A 64 0.68 -15.08 3.52
C LYS A 64 1.12 -13.97 2.56
N ALA A 65 0.63 -14.01 1.32
CA ALA A 65 0.94 -12.99 0.32
C ALA A 65 0.41 -11.61 0.74
N ALA A 66 -0.83 -11.52 1.22
CA ALA A 66 -1.41 -10.27 1.71
C ALA A 66 -0.61 -9.68 2.88
N GLN A 67 -0.17 -10.52 3.83
CA GLN A 67 0.69 -10.11 4.94
C GLN A 67 2.05 -9.58 4.47
N LYS A 68 2.69 -10.27 3.51
CA LYS A 68 3.97 -9.83 2.93
C LYS A 68 3.85 -8.44 2.29
N HIS A 69 2.71 -8.16 1.67
CA HIS A 69 2.41 -6.86 1.07
C HIS A 69 1.78 -5.84 2.05
N GLN A 70 1.64 -6.20 3.33
CA GLN A 70 1.01 -5.36 4.36
C GLN A 70 -0.41 -4.88 3.99
N MET A 71 -1.14 -5.71 3.24
CA MET A 71 -2.48 -5.41 2.74
C MET A 71 -3.53 -6.31 3.37
N LYS A 72 -4.77 -5.83 3.46
CA LYS A 72 -5.92 -6.70 3.76
C LYS A 72 -6.13 -7.66 2.60
N LEU A 73 -6.45 -8.92 2.88
CA LEU A 73 -6.64 -9.99 1.90
C LEU A 73 -7.50 -9.58 0.69
N ASN A 74 -8.70 -9.03 0.94
CA ASN A 74 -9.60 -8.58 -0.13
C ASN A 74 -9.00 -7.48 -1.01
N TYR A 75 -8.21 -6.58 -0.42
CA TYR A 75 -7.54 -5.52 -1.17
C TYR A 75 -6.37 -6.10 -1.98
N PHE A 76 -5.57 -6.98 -1.36
CA PHE A 76 -4.47 -7.67 -2.04
C PHE A 76 -4.97 -8.46 -3.27
N ILE A 77 -5.99 -9.30 -3.12
CA ILE A 77 -6.55 -10.10 -4.23
C ILE A 77 -7.02 -9.19 -5.36
N LYS A 78 -7.75 -8.12 -5.02
CA LYS A 78 -8.22 -7.16 -6.02
C LYS A 78 -7.06 -6.46 -6.73
N SER A 79 -6.08 -5.97 -5.98
CA SER A 79 -4.92 -5.27 -6.53
C SER A 79 -4.06 -6.21 -7.38
N ALA A 80 -3.87 -7.46 -6.96
CA ALA A 80 -3.12 -8.46 -7.71
C ALA A 80 -3.80 -8.80 -9.05
N LEU A 81 -5.13 -9.02 -9.05
CA LEU A 81 -5.88 -9.26 -10.28
C LEU A 81 -5.86 -8.06 -11.23
N LEU A 82 -6.05 -6.85 -10.71
CA LEU A 82 -5.95 -5.63 -11.51
C LEU A 82 -4.53 -5.40 -12.02
N GLY A 83 -3.52 -5.69 -11.22
CA GLY A 83 -2.12 -5.64 -11.61
C GLY A 83 -1.83 -6.60 -12.76
N TYR A 84 -2.29 -7.84 -12.66
CA TYR A 84 -2.17 -8.82 -13.74
C TYR A 84 -2.83 -8.34 -15.04
N LEU A 85 -4.07 -7.86 -14.97
CA LEU A 85 -4.80 -7.36 -16.15
C LEU A 85 -4.14 -6.13 -16.78
N ASN A 86 -3.57 -5.25 -15.97
CA ASN A 86 -2.91 -4.02 -16.43
C ASN A 86 -1.42 -4.21 -16.69
N GLN A 87 -0.89 -5.42 -16.57
CA GLN A 87 0.55 -5.73 -16.67
C GLN A 87 1.43 -4.90 -15.71
N VAL A 88 0.91 -4.61 -14.52
CA VAL A 88 1.62 -3.88 -13.45
C VAL A 88 1.86 -4.82 -12.26
N TYR A 89 3.08 -4.83 -11.75
CA TYR A 89 3.44 -5.62 -10.59
C TYR A 89 2.98 -4.92 -9.29
N VAL A 90 2.28 -5.64 -8.43
CA VAL A 90 1.95 -5.16 -7.08
C VAL A 90 3.19 -5.36 -6.21
N VAL A 91 3.80 -4.27 -5.76
CA VAL A 91 5.01 -4.32 -4.94
C VAL A 91 4.67 -4.44 -3.45
N PRO A 92 5.47 -5.16 -2.63
CA PRO A 92 5.20 -5.28 -1.19
C PRO A 92 5.42 -3.99 -0.40
N ASN A 93 6.30 -3.12 -0.90
CA ASN A 93 6.64 -1.87 -0.26
C ASN A 93 6.85 -0.78 -1.33
N GLU A 94 5.82 0.05 -1.53
CA GLU A 94 5.86 1.15 -2.49
C GLU A 94 6.92 2.21 -2.13
N GLU A 95 7.18 2.43 -0.83
CA GLU A 95 8.18 3.39 -0.36
C GLU A 95 9.60 2.97 -0.76
N GLN A 96 9.94 1.69 -0.65
CA GLN A 96 11.23 1.16 -1.11
C GLN A 96 11.41 1.35 -2.62
N VAL A 97 10.37 1.10 -3.40
CA VAL A 97 10.40 1.32 -4.85
C VAL A 97 10.56 2.80 -5.18
N LEU A 98 9.87 3.68 -4.44
CA LEU A 98 10.00 5.12 -4.59
C LEU A 98 11.42 5.60 -4.26
N GLN A 99 12.04 5.06 -3.21
CA GLN A 99 13.43 5.33 -2.87
C GLN A 99 14.38 4.91 -4.01
N VAL A 100 14.18 3.74 -4.60
CA VAL A 100 14.96 3.30 -5.77
C VAL A 100 14.79 4.27 -6.94
N ILE A 101 13.55 4.67 -7.26
CA ILE A 101 13.27 5.65 -8.33
C ILE A 101 13.97 6.98 -8.06
N ILE A 102 13.97 7.46 -6.81
CA ILE A 102 14.66 8.70 -6.42
C ILE A 102 16.16 8.57 -6.65
N GLN A 103 16.77 7.45 -6.26
CA GLN A 103 18.21 7.23 -6.48
C GLN A 103 18.54 7.17 -7.97
N LEU A 104 17.73 6.48 -8.78
CA LEU A 104 17.89 6.46 -10.24
C LEU A 104 17.79 7.86 -10.87
N ARG A 105 16.91 8.72 -10.36
CA ARG A 105 16.83 10.12 -10.84
C ARG A 105 18.06 10.94 -10.48
N LYS A 106 18.62 10.75 -9.28
CA LYS A 106 19.88 11.40 -8.88
C LYS A 106 21.02 10.97 -9.80
N ILE A 107 21.08 9.69 -10.16
CA ILE A 107 22.04 9.14 -11.12
C ILE A 107 21.92 9.85 -12.47
N GLY A 108 20.72 9.88 -13.06
CA GLY A 108 20.50 10.54 -14.34
C GLY A 108 20.84 12.03 -14.32
N THR A 109 20.55 12.71 -13.20
CA THR A 109 20.90 14.12 -13.02
C THR A 109 22.40 14.35 -13.02
N ASN A 110 23.15 13.53 -12.28
CA ASN A 110 24.60 13.65 -12.20
C ASN A 110 25.29 13.31 -13.52
N ILE A 111 24.83 12.27 -14.23
CA ILE A 111 25.31 11.94 -15.58
C ILE A 111 25.08 13.12 -16.54
N ASN A 112 23.91 13.75 -16.47
CA ASN A 112 23.60 14.93 -17.29
C ASN A 112 24.51 16.14 -16.97
N GLN A 113 24.83 16.35 -15.69
CA GLN A 113 25.76 17.41 -15.29
C GLN A 113 27.17 17.15 -15.82
N ILE A 114 27.63 15.90 -15.75
CA ILE A 114 28.93 15.48 -16.29
C ILE A 114 28.97 15.67 -17.81
N ALA A 115 27.94 15.20 -18.54
CA ALA A 115 27.86 15.38 -19.98
C ALA A 115 27.90 16.85 -20.39
N ARG A 116 27.21 17.73 -19.65
CA ARG A 116 27.27 19.18 -19.88
C ARG A 116 28.65 19.76 -19.58
N HIS A 117 29.31 19.28 -18.52
CA HIS A 117 30.62 19.79 -18.13
C HIS A 117 31.71 19.39 -19.14
N VAL A 118 31.69 18.13 -19.60
CA VAL A 118 32.58 17.61 -20.64
C VAL A 118 32.32 18.28 -21.99
N ASN A 119 31.06 18.49 -22.37
CA ASN A 119 30.73 19.17 -23.62
C ASN A 119 31.09 20.67 -23.62
N SER A 120 31.21 21.30 -22.44
CA SER A 120 31.56 22.73 -22.30
C SER A 120 33.06 22.99 -22.17
N HIS A 121 33.87 21.98 -21.86
CA HIS A 121 35.32 22.11 -21.68
C HIS A 121 36.04 21.12 -22.60
N GLN A 122 36.65 21.61 -23.69
CA GLN A 122 37.38 20.82 -24.70
C GLN A 122 38.72 20.25 -24.17
N GLY A 123 38.72 19.56 -23.04
CA GLY A 123 39.92 18.96 -22.47
C GLY A 123 39.60 18.30 -21.13
N THR A 124 39.46 16.98 -21.12
CA THR A 124 39.25 16.21 -19.90
C THR A 124 40.53 16.15 -19.07
N GLU A 125 40.56 16.90 -17.97
CA GLU A 125 41.57 16.71 -16.91
C GLU A 125 41.29 15.41 -16.15
N GLN A 126 42.35 14.62 -15.90
CA GLN A 126 42.29 13.31 -15.22
C GLN A 126 41.56 13.33 -13.86
N GLY A 127 41.47 14.49 -13.19
CA GLY A 127 40.71 14.65 -11.95
C GLY A 127 39.19 14.46 -12.10
N GLN A 128 38.62 14.78 -13.28
CA GLN A 128 37.18 14.60 -13.55
C GLN A 128 36.80 13.12 -13.73
N LEU A 129 37.72 12.29 -14.22
CA LEU A 129 37.53 10.83 -14.30
C LEU A 129 37.48 10.19 -12.90
N GLY A 130 38.26 10.68 -11.94
CA GLY A 130 38.21 10.21 -10.56
C GLY A 130 36.85 10.42 -9.90
N ALA A 131 36.23 11.59 -10.12
CA ALA A 131 34.88 11.88 -9.64
C ALA A 131 33.82 10.97 -10.28
N ILE A 132 34.00 10.58 -11.55
CA ILE A 132 33.13 9.63 -12.25
C ILE A 132 33.20 8.24 -11.61
N TYR A 133 34.42 7.75 -11.30
CA TYR A 133 34.62 6.45 -10.67
C TYR A 133 34.02 6.38 -9.26
N SER A 134 34.27 7.37 -8.41
CA SER A 134 33.70 7.40 -7.05
C SER A 134 32.17 7.47 -7.07
N LEU A 135 31.59 8.17 -8.04
CA LEU A 135 30.14 8.22 -8.20
C LEU A 135 29.56 6.88 -8.66
N LEU A 136 30.20 6.21 -9.62
CA LEU A 136 29.83 4.84 -10.05
C LEU A 136 29.86 3.86 -8.87
N GLU A 137 30.84 4.00 -7.98
CA GLU A 137 30.95 3.20 -6.75
C GLU A 137 29.79 3.47 -5.77
N GLU A 138 29.43 4.74 -5.54
CA GLU A 138 28.26 5.08 -4.70
C GLU A 138 26.96 4.55 -5.29
N ILE A 139 26.83 4.59 -6.62
CA ILE A 139 25.68 4.07 -7.36
C ILE A 139 25.58 2.57 -7.17
N GLU A 140 26.67 1.84 -7.40
CA GLU A 140 26.73 0.39 -7.24
C GLU A 140 26.40 -0.01 -5.79
N LYS A 141 26.92 0.73 -4.81
CA LYS A 141 26.66 0.49 -3.39
C LYS A 141 25.20 0.75 -3.02
N SER A 142 24.60 1.83 -3.54
CA SER A 142 23.20 2.17 -3.30
C SER A 142 22.24 1.15 -3.93
N ILE A 143 22.55 0.69 -5.14
CA ILE A 143 21.83 -0.40 -5.82
C ILE A 143 21.97 -1.70 -5.03
N LYS A 144 23.17 -2.08 -4.61
CA LYS A 144 23.41 -3.29 -3.79
C LYS A 144 22.61 -3.26 -2.49
N VAL A 145 22.63 -2.14 -1.76
CA VAL A 145 21.94 -2.01 -0.47
C VAL A 145 20.42 -2.09 -0.63
N ASN A 146 19.86 -1.42 -1.64
CA ASN A 146 18.40 -1.31 -1.79
C ASN A 146 17.76 -2.45 -2.58
N LEU A 147 18.50 -3.09 -3.51
CA LEU A 147 17.96 -4.14 -4.40
C LEU A 147 18.47 -5.55 -4.06
N LEU A 148 19.70 -5.69 -3.55
CA LEU A 148 20.32 -6.99 -3.31
C LEU A 148 20.36 -7.39 -1.82
N THR A 149 20.12 -6.45 -0.90
CA THR A 149 19.91 -6.73 0.53
C THR A 149 18.55 -6.22 1.03
N PRO A 150 17.41 -6.73 0.52
CA PRO A 150 16.20 -6.70 1.35
C PRO A 150 16.56 -7.46 2.63
N LYS A 151 16.64 -6.78 3.78
CA LYS A 151 17.07 -7.41 5.03
C LYS A 151 16.18 -8.61 5.32
N ILE A 152 16.73 -9.79 5.08
CA ILE A 152 16.12 -11.04 5.47
C ILE A 152 16.30 -11.14 6.98
N LEU A 153 15.24 -11.56 7.67
CA LEU A 153 15.19 -11.60 9.13
C LEU A 153 16.37 -12.39 9.70
N GLU A 154 16.76 -13.50 9.05
CA GLU A 154 17.90 -14.32 9.45
C GLU A 154 19.21 -13.51 9.50
N SER A 155 19.56 -12.78 8.44
CA SER A 155 20.82 -12.01 8.38
C SER A 155 20.85 -10.84 9.37
N SER A 156 19.67 -10.30 9.69
CA SER A 156 19.54 -9.24 10.70
C SER A 156 19.70 -9.78 12.12
N LEU A 157 19.20 -10.99 12.37
CA LEU A 157 19.37 -11.69 13.64
C LEU A 157 20.81 -12.16 13.84
N GLU A 158 21.45 -12.72 12.81
CA GLU A 158 22.85 -13.15 12.85
C GLU A 158 23.79 -12.01 13.24
N ARG A 159 23.64 -10.83 12.63
CA ARG A 159 24.44 -9.66 13.01
C ARG A 159 24.21 -9.26 14.47
N VAL A 160 22.97 -9.22 14.94
CA VAL A 160 22.64 -8.87 16.32
C VAL A 160 23.20 -9.89 17.30
N PHE A 161 23.21 -11.17 16.96
CA PHE A 161 23.78 -12.23 17.78
C PHE A 161 25.31 -12.19 17.84
N ILE A 162 25.96 -11.83 16.73
CA ILE A 162 27.41 -11.63 16.69
C ILE A 162 27.81 -10.39 17.52
N GLU A 163 27.12 -9.27 17.33
CA GLU A 163 27.44 -8.01 18.00
C GLU A 163 27.01 -8.01 19.48
N ARG A 164 25.96 -8.74 19.83
CA ARG A 164 25.39 -8.80 21.18
C ARG A 164 24.87 -10.19 21.52
N PRO A 165 25.76 -11.13 21.90
CA PRO A 165 25.40 -12.53 22.16
C PRO A 165 24.30 -12.72 23.21
N LYS A 166 24.19 -11.81 24.18
CA LYS A 166 23.15 -11.84 25.24
C LYS A 166 21.71 -11.75 24.71
N TYR A 167 21.52 -11.26 23.49
CA TYR A 167 20.19 -11.16 22.86
C TYR A 167 19.71 -12.49 22.26
N ILE A 168 20.59 -13.50 22.14
CA ILE A 168 20.21 -14.86 21.71
C ILE A 168 19.18 -15.45 22.68
N ASP A 169 19.40 -15.29 23.98
CA ASP A 169 18.52 -15.81 25.03
C ASP A 169 17.16 -15.10 25.01
N THR A 170 17.16 -13.78 24.86
CA THR A 170 15.92 -12.98 24.76
C THR A 170 15.09 -13.34 23.52
N VAL A 171 15.74 -13.54 22.37
CA VAL A 171 15.03 -13.96 21.16
C VAL A 171 14.51 -15.40 21.30
N SER A 172 15.26 -16.29 21.96
CA SER A 172 14.83 -17.66 22.23
C SER A 172 13.61 -17.73 23.15
N GLU A 173 13.57 -16.91 24.21
CA GLU A 173 12.40 -16.79 25.09
C GLU A 173 11.16 -16.27 24.34
N ILE A 174 11.34 -15.28 23.46
CA ILE A 174 10.25 -14.76 22.63
C ILE A 174 9.75 -15.84 21.67
N VAL A 175 10.64 -16.58 21.02
CA VAL A 175 10.27 -17.66 20.10
C VAL A 175 9.52 -18.77 20.83
N GLU A 176 9.97 -19.19 22.02
CA GLU A 176 9.27 -20.24 22.76
C GLU A 176 7.92 -19.79 23.31
N LYS A 177 7.81 -18.54 23.76
CA LYS A 177 6.51 -17.96 24.16
C LYS A 177 5.47 -18.06 23.04
N TYR A 178 5.87 -17.88 21.79
CA TYR A 178 4.97 -17.96 20.63
C TYR A 178 4.79 -19.40 20.07
N LYS A 179 5.73 -20.32 20.31
CA LYS A 179 5.54 -21.75 20.00
C LYS A 179 4.53 -22.40 20.94
N VAL A 180 4.56 -22.08 22.24
CA VAL A 180 3.60 -22.58 23.23
C VAL A 180 2.19 -22.07 22.92
N LYS A 181 2.06 -20.78 22.56
CA LYS A 181 0.77 -20.16 22.21
C LYS A 181 0.12 -20.72 20.94
N ASN A 182 0.91 -21.35 20.05
CA ASN A 182 0.41 -22.02 18.85
C ASN A 182 0.12 -23.52 19.05
N LYS A 183 0.41 -24.10 20.22
CA LYS A 183 0.03 -25.49 20.58
C LYS A 183 -1.29 -25.59 21.33
N GLU A 184 -1.86 -24.47 21.76
CA GLU A 184 -3.16 -24.38 22.46
C GLU A 184 -4.31 -24.00 21.52
N VAL A 185 -4.13 -24.13 20.20
CA VAL A 185 -5.16 -23.95 19.17
C VAL A 185 -5.37 -25.25 18.42
#